data_AF-A0A919KE32-F1
#
_entry.id   AF-A0A919KE32-F1
#
_cell.length_a   1.000
_cell.length_b   1.000
_cell.length_c   1.000
_cell.angle_alpha   90.00
_cell.angle_beta   90.00
_cell.angle_gamma   90.00
#
_symmetry.space_group_name_H-M   'P 1'
#
loop_
_entity.id
_entity.type
_entity.pdbx_description
1 polymer ?
#
loop_
_entity_poly.entity_id
_entity_poly.type
_entity_poly.pdbx_seq_one_letter_code
_entity_poly.pdbx_strand_id
1 'polypeptide(L)'
;MTAPGPDERRTRHYLRRLGARPLGHQEPTVSIPEPRRPVTPTRVIPAGAPLPARPPEPGEAPPWRTPPPPPPVATPPAPPAPPPQQPAEMVVRHVHEMLPVVEERPPRLWERLWDTLVTWRMLVAILAALIPWAGGRSPVGIWAHTVHQARAEASIGAAYVIAAVAIAAAWGLDRHTGRALPRFLLVTALLGSLGVLDWVDALTLLTGVHR
;
A
#
# COMPACT_ATOMS: atom_id res chain seq x y z
N MET A 1 15.26 -25.08 12.31
CA MET A 1 14.43 -24.57 11.19
C MET A 1 15.28 -24.61 9.93
N THR A 2 15.00 -25.55 9.03
CA THR A 2 15.73 -25.73 7.77
C THR A 2 15.31 -24.67 6.76
N ALA A 3 16.28 -24.08 6.05
CA ALA A 3 16.02 -23.05 5.05
C ALA A 3 15.25 -23.66 3.85
N PRO A 4 14.22 -22.96 3.32
CA PRO A 4 13.43 -23.48 2.22
C PRO A 4 14.27 -23.58 0.94
N GLY A 5 14.15 -24.73 0.27
CA GLY A 5 14.89 -25.05 -0.94
C GLY A 5 14.56 -24.11 -2.12
N PRO A 6 15.42 -24.05 -3.14
CA PRO A 6 15.26 -23.15 -4.28
C PRO A 6 13.92 -23.33 -5.02
N ASP A 7 13.43 -24.56 -5.13
CA ASP A 7 12.14 -24.86 -5.76
C ASP A 7 10.96 -24.38 -4.92
N GLU A 8 11.07 -24.47 -3.59
CA GLU A 8 10.02 -24.02 -2.68
C GLU A 8 9.83 -22.49 -2.75
N ARG A 9 10.93 -21.75 -2.95
CA ARG A 9 10.87 -20.29 -3.17
C ARG A 9 10.21 -19.93 -4.49
N ARG A 10 10.46 -20.71 -5.54
CA ARG A 10 9.87 -20.50 -6.88
C ARG A 10 8.36 -20.73 -6.85
N THR A 11 7.91 -21.80 -6.20
CA THR A 11 6.50 -22.13 -6.05
C THR A 11 5.76 -21.07 -5.22
N ARG A 12 6.35 -20.60 -4.11
CA ARG A 12 5.79 -19.50 -3.31
C ARG A 12 5.68 -18.19 -4.09
N HIS A 13 6.63 -17.91 -4.99
CA HIS A 13 6.59 -16.73 -5.85
C HIS A 13 5.44 -16.79 -6.86
N TYR A 14 5.22 -17.93 -7.52
CA TYR A 14 4.12 -18.11 -8.46
C TYR A 14 2.74 -18.08 -7.79
N LEU A 15 2.59 -18.74 -6.64
CA LEU A 15 1.33 -18.74 -5.88
C LEU A 15 0.94 -17.34 -5.39
N ARG A 16 1.92 -16.53 -4.95
CA ARG A 16 1.69 -15.14 -4.53
C ARG A 16 1.29 -14.23 -5.70
N ARG A 17 1.74 -14.54 -6.92
CA ARG A 17 1.42 -13.79 -8.14
C ARG A 17 0.02 -14.12 -8.69
N LEU A 18 -0.49 -15.31 -8.38
CA LEU A 18 -1.83 -15.78 -8.75
C LEU A 18 -2.92 -15.40 -7.73
N GLY A 19 -2.57 -14.67 -6.66
CA GLY A 19 -3.51 -14.32 -5.59
C GLY A 19 -3.95 -15.52 -4.74
N ALA A 20 -3.40 -16.71 -4.99
CA ALA A 20 -3.67 -17.91 -4.23
C ALA A 20 -2.98 -17.80 -2.87
N ARG A 21 -3.76 -17.47 -1.83
CA ARG A 21 -3.32 -17.68 -0.45
C ARG A 21 -3.02 -19.18 -0.26
N PRO A 22 -1.96 -19.55 0.45
CA PRO A 22 -1.63 -20.95 0.70
C PRO A 22 -2.81 -21.62 1.41
N LEU A 23 -3.39 -22.63 0.76
CA LEU A 23 -4.35 -23.56 1.32
C LEU A 23 -3.65 -24.36 2.42
N GLY A 24 -3.86 -23.96 3.66
CA GLY A 24 -3.45 -24.72 4.83
C GLY A 24 -3.81 -23.91 6.06
N HIS A 25 -4.56 -24.53 6.97
CA HIS A 25 -5.33 -23.96 8.08
C HIS A 25 -6.75 -23.55 7.69
N GLN A 26 -7.51 -24.49 7.12
CA GLN A 26 -8.93 -24.58 7.49
C GLN A 26 -8.94 -25.17 8.91
N GLU A 27 -9.05 -24.31 9.91
CA GLU A 27 -9.51 -24.75 11.23
C GLU A 27 -10.93 -25.31 11.09
N PRO A 28 -11.27 -26.40 11.79
CA PRO A 28 -12.64 -26.88 11.84
C PRO A 28 -13.53 -25.71 12.30
N THR A 29 -14.64 -25.52 11.59
CA THR A 29 -15.63 -24.47 11.87
C THR A 29 -16.23 -24.72 13.25
N VAL A 30 -15.56 -24.23 14.29
CA VAL A 30 -16.16 -24.01 15.59
C VAL A 30 -17.16 -22.90 15.36
N SER A 31 -18.44 -23.25 15.43
CA SER A 31 -19.55 -22.31 15.53
C SER A 31 -19.23 -21.26 16.59
N ILE A 32 -18.86 -20.06 16.14
CA ILE A 32 -18.62 -18.91 17.02
C ILE A 32 -19.99 -18.57 17.63
N PRO A 33 -20.18 -18.70 18.96
CA PRO A 33 -21.37 -18.14 19.59
C PRO A 33 -21.34 -16.63 19.40
N GLU A 34 -22.49 -16.03 19.11
CA GLU A 34 -22.69 -14.60 18.85
C GLU A 34 -21.78 -13.68 19.69
N PRO A 35 -21.30 -12.55 19.13
CA PRO A 35 -20.51 -11.59 19.87
C PRO A 35 -21.29 -11.14 21.11
N ARG A 36 -20.89 -11.69 22.27
CA ARG A 36 -21.46 -11.32 23.57
C ARG A 36 -21.31 -9.82 23.73
N ARG A 37 -22.44 -9.14 23.96
CA ARG A 37 -22.48 -7.71 24.29
C ARG A 37 -21.39 -7.41 25.34
N PRO A 38 -20.66 -6.28 25.22
CA PRO A 38 -19.69 -5.88 26.23
C PRO A 38 -20.36 -5.88 27.59
N VAL A 39 -19.91 -6.76 28.49
CA VAL A 39 -20.39 -6.80 29.87
C VAL A 39 -19.72 -5.64 30.58
N THR A 40 -20.44 -4.55 30.78
CA THR A 40 -19.98 -3.43 31.60
C THR A 40 -19.92 -3.90 33.06
N PRO A 41 -18.73 -4.02 33.69
CA PRO A 41 -18.65 -4.45 35.08
C PRO A 41 -19.35 -3.43 35.97
N THR A 42 -20.47 -3.81 36.55
CA THR A 42 -21.37 -2.86 37.22
C THR A 42 -20.92 -2.52 38.65
N ARG A 43 -19.93 -3.24 39.20
CA ARG A 43 -19.31 -2.92 40.51
C ARG A 43 -18.02 -3.72 40.73
N VAL A 44 -16.92 -3.04 41.07
CA VAL A 44 -15.70 -3.69 41.60
C VAL A 44 -15.88 -3.81 43.12
N ILE A 45 -15.83 -5.03 43.65
CA ILE A 45 -15.84 -5.24 45.11
C ILE A 45 -14.42 -4.90 45.61
N PRO A 46 -14.25 -3.92 46.51
CA PRO A 46 -12.93 -3.55 47.03
C PRO A 46 -12.33 -4.71 47.84
N ALA A 47 -11.00 -4.86 47.75
CA ALA A 47 -10.28 -5.87 48.51
C ALA A 47 -10.49 -5.66 50.02
N GLY A 48 -11.00 -6.69 50.71
CA GLY A 48 -11.29 -6.65 52.16
C GLY A 48 -12.77 -6.63 52.54
N ALA A 49 -13.69 -6.54 51.57
CA ALA A 49 -15.12 -6.72 51.87
C ALA A 49 -15.41 -8.17 52.31
N PRO A 50 -16.16 -8.39 53.41
CA PRO A 50 -16.50 -9.73 53.87
C PRO A 50 -17.35 -10.44 52.80
N LEU A 51 -16.85 -11.57 52.32
CA LEU A 51 -17.60 -12.45 51.44
C LEU A 51 -18.74 -13.11 52.24
N PRO A 52 -19.89 -13.37 51.61
CA PRO A 52 -20.98 -14.07 52.28
C PRO A 52 -20.50 -15.45 52.75
N ALA A 53 -20.81 -15.80 54.01
CA ALA A 53 -20.35 -17.03 54.66
C ALA A 53 -20.86 -18.31 53.98
N ARG A 54 -21.94 -18.22 53.19
CA ARG A 54 -22.48 -19.32 52.40
C ARG A 54 -23.05 -18.81 51.07
N PRO A 55 -23.05 -19.66 50.02
CA PRO A 55 -23.85 -19.43 48.84
C PRO A 55 -25.34 -19.37 49.19
N PRO A 56 -26.15 -18.53 48.52
CA PRO A 56 -27.61 -18.53 48.71
C PRO A 56 -28.23 -19.84 48.18
N GLU A 57 -29.22 -20.36 48.90
CA GLU A 57 -29.96 -21.57 48.50
C GLU A 57 -30.98 -21.27 47.39
N PRO A 58 -31.41 -22.29 46.61
CA PRO A 58 -32.39 -22.10 45.53
C PRO A 58 -33.73 -21.57 46.08
N GLY A 59 -33.99 -20.28 45.89
CA GLY A 59 -35.20 -19.59 46.37
C GLY A 59 -34.92 -18.40 47.28
N GLU A 60 -33.71 -18.27 47.83
CA GLU A 60 -33.29 -17.09 48.57
C GLU A 60 -32.83 -15.98 47.61
N ALA A 61 -33.32 -14.76 47.81
CA ALA A 61 -32.83 -13.62 47.07
C ALA A 61 -31.37 -13.35 47.47
N PRO A 62 -30.43 -13.29 46.51
CA PRO A 62 -29.04 -13.02 46.84
C PRO A 62 -28.90 -11.64 47.52
N PRO A 63 -27.99 -11.48 48.50
CA PRO A 63 -27.89 -10.27 49.32
C PRO A 63 -27.52 -9.00 48.54
N TRP A 64 -27.06 -9.15 47.29
CA TRP A 64 -26.79 -8.05 46.36
C TRP A 64 -28.00 -7.68 45.47
N ARG A 65 -29.16 -8.34 45.63
CA ARG A 65 -30.42 -7.94 45.00
C ARG A 65 -31.33 -7.29 46.05
N THR A 66 -31.67 -6.03 45.83
CA THR A 66 -32.75 -5.35 46.56
C THR A 66 -34.08 -6.00 46.18
N PRO A 67 -34.98 -6.35 47.13
CA PRO A 67 -36.31 -6.83 46.79
C PRO A 67 -37.07 -5.76 45.99
N PRO A 68 -37.96 -6.16 45.06
CA PRO A 68 -38.77 -5.19 44.32
C PRO A 68 -39.60 -4.36 45.29
N PRO A 69 -39.81 -3.05 45.02
CA PRO A 69 -40.64 -2.21 45.87
C PRO A 69 -42.06 -2.78 45.98
N PRO A 70 -42.74 -2.61 47.13
CA PRO A 70 -44.11 -3.06 47.29
C PRO A 70 -45.03 -2.42 46.24
N PRO A 71 -46.13 -3.09 45.84
CA PRO A 71 -47.05 -2.56 44.83
C PRO A 71 -47.57 -1.18 45.26
N PRO A 72 -47.70 -0.23 44.32
CA PRO A 72 -48.18 1.11 44.63
C PRO A 72 -49.60 1.05 45.21
N VAL A 73 -49.81 1.77 46.32
CA VAL A 73 -51.14 2.00 46.88
C VAL A 73 -52.00 2.68 45.82
N ALA A 74 -53.22 2.18 45.60
CA ALA A 74 -54.14 2.73 44.62
C ALA A 74 -54.40 4.22 44.89
N THR A 75 -54.01 5.07 43.94
CA THR A 75 -54.35 6.50 43.93
C THR A 75 -55.83 6.70 43.55
N PRO A 76 -56.49 7.75 44.07
CA PRO A 76 -57.87 8.08 43.70
C PRO A 76 -58.01 8.29 42.18
N PRO A 77 -59.20 8.06 41.59
CA PRO A 77 -59.37 8.00 40.14
C PRO A 77 -58.96 9.32 39.49
N ALA A 78 -58.06 9.22 38.51
CA ALA A 78 -57.60 10.34 37.71
C ALA A 78 -58.72 10.84 36.76
N PRO A 79 -58.79 12.15 36.47
CA PRO A 79 -59.74 12.70 35.49
C PRO A 79 -59.56 12.04 34.11
N PRO A 80 -60.61 12.02 33.26
CA PRO A 80 -60.59 11.32 31.99
C PRO A 80 -59.47 11.82 31.09
N ALA A 81 -58.71 10.88 30.51
CA ALA A 81 -57.58 11.17 29.64
C ALA A 81 -58.04 11.84 28.33
N PRO A 82 -57.25 12.78 27.77
CA PRO A 82 -57.51 13.32 26.43
C PRO A 82 -57.45 12.21 25.37
N PRO A 83 -58.16 12.37 24.23
CA PRO A 83 -58.23 11.35 23.20
C PRO A 83 -56.83 11.02 22.66
N PRO A 84 -56.57 9.76 22.27
CA PRO A 84 -55.27 9.34 21.77
C PRO A 84 -54.91 10.15 20.53
N GLN A 85 -53.73 10.79 20.57
CA GLN A 85 -53.16 11.45 19.40
C GLN A 85 -52.93 10.38 18.32
N GLN A 86 -53.54 10.58 17.15
CA GLN A 86 -53.31 9.71 16.00
C GLN A 86 -51.80 9.69 15.67
N PRO A 87 -51.21 8.53 15.34
CA PRO A 87 -49.79 8.46 15.03
C PRO A 87 -49.48 9.42 13.89
N ALA A 88 -48.60 10.40 14.15
CA ALA A 88 -48.10 11.27 13.09
C ALA A 88 -47.50 10.39 12.00
N GLU A 89 -47.99 10.54 10.77
CA GLU A 89 -47.51 9.81 9.61
C GLU A 89 -46.01 10.10 9.46
N MET A 90 -45.19 9.11 9.79
CA MET A 90 -43.74 9.24 9.74
C MET A 90 -43.30 9.14 8.29
N VAL A 91 -43.29 10.30 7.60
CA VAL A 91 -42.82 10.41 6.22
C VAL A 91 -41.30 10.22 6.21
N VAL A 92 -40.85 8.98 6.01
CA VAL A 92 -39.42 8.66 5.88
C VAL A 92 -38.94 9.12 4.50
N ARG A 93 -38.41 10.34 4.45
CA ARG A 93 -37.83 10.92 3.24
C ARG A 93 -36.41 10.36 3.03
N HIS A 94 -36.28 9.32 2.21
CA HIS A 94 -34.99 8.79 1.77
C HIS A 94 -34.35 9.75 0.77
N VAL A 95 -33.42 10.59 1.23
CA VAL A 95 -32.59 11.42 0.38
C VAL A 95 -31.40 10.58 -0.07
N HIS A 96 -31.34 10.24 -1.36
CA HIS A 96 -30.18 9.60 -1.95
C HIS A 96 -29.21 10.68 -2.43
N GLU A 97 -28.15 10.92 -1.65
CA GLU A 97 -27.03 11.73 -2.09
C GLU A 97 -26.18 10.89 -3.05
N MET A 98 -26.37 11.13 -4.35
CA MET A 98 -25.57 10.50 -5.41
C MET A 98 -24.20 11.18 -5.43
N LEU A 99 -23.23 10.60 -4.71
CA LEU A 99 -21.82 10.90 -4.93
C LEU A 99 -21.46 10.43 -6.34
N PRO A 100 -20.97 11.30 -7.24
CA PRO A 100 -20.48 10.85 -8.53
C PRO A 100 -19.34 9.88 -8.26
N VAL A 101 -19.52 8.62 -8.64
CA VAL A 101 -18.43 7.66 -8.71
C VAL A 101 -17.48 8.21 -9.76
N VAL A 102 -16.36 8.79 -9.32
CA VAL A 102 -15.26 9.13 -10.21
C VAL A 102 -14.72 7.79 -10.70
N GLU A 103 -15.07 7.43 -11.93
CA GLU A 103 -14.49 6.27 -12.60
C GLU A 103 -12.98 6.52 -12.70
N GLU A 104 -12.19 5.87 -11.84
CA GLU A 104 -10.73 5.94 -11.89
C GLU A 104 -10.28 5.35 -13.23
N ARG A 105 -10.00 6.25 -14.18
CA ARG A 105 -9.50 5.85 -15.49
C ARG A 105 -8.22 5.04 -15.29
N PRO A 106 -8.11 3.82 -15.85
CA PRO A 106 -6.88 3.05 -15.73
C PRO A 106 -5.72 3.87 -16.31
N PRO A 107 -4.62 4.07 -15.57
CA PRO A 107 -3.55 4.96 -15.99
C PRO A 107 -2.91 4.44 -17.26
N ARG A 108 -2.69 5.33 -18.23
CA ARG A 108 -2.08 5.01 -19.53
C ARG A 108 -0.64 4.53 -19.33
N LEU A 109 -0.12 3.72 -20.26
CA LEU A 109 1.25 3.21 -20.17
C LEU A 109 2.29 4.33 -20.03
N TRP A 110 2.07 5.46 -20.70
CA TRP A 110 2.92 6.65 -20.61
C TRP A 110 2.84 7.34 -19.24
N GLU A 111 1.64 7.48 -18.66
CA GLU A 111 1.45 8.05 -17.31
C GLU A 111 2.13 7.18 -16.26
N ARG A 112 2.03 5.86 -16.38
CA ARG A 112 2.77 4.93 -15.51
C ARG A 112 4.28 5.10 -15.65
N LEU A 113 4.76 5.30 -16.88
CA LEU A 113 6.17 5.54 -17.11
C LEU A 113 6.63 6.85 -16.47
N TRP A 114 5.81 7.90 -16.62
CA TRP A 114 6.08 9.24 -16.12
C TRP A 114 6.07 9.30 -14.59
N ASP A 115 5.08 8.70 -13.93
CA ASP A 115 5.06 8.60 -12.46
C ASP A 115 6.23 7.77 -11.93
N THR A 116 6.60 6.72 -12.67
CA THR A 116 7.76 5.91 -12.30
C THR A 116 9.03 6.74 -12.41
N LEU A 117 9.21 7.49 -13.50
CA LEU A 117 10.43 8.27 -13.75
C LEU A 117 10.49 9.53 -12.88
N VAL A 118 9.46 10.36 -12.88
CA VAL A 118 9.39 11.67 -12.22
C VAL A 118 9.05 11.52 -10.74
N THR A 119 10.02 11.03 -9.99
CA THR A 119 10.01 11.06 -8.52
C THR A 119 11.08 12.03 -8.02
N TRP A 120 10.97 12.55 -6.80
CA TRP A 120 12.05 13.31 -6.15
C TRP A 120 13.42 12.60 -6.20
N ARG A 121 13.41 11.25 -6.21
CA ARG A 121 14.59 10.40 -6.37
C ARG A 121 15.29 10.62 -7.72
N MET A 122 14.54 10.95 -8.78
CA MET A 122 15.11 11.27 -10.08
C MET A 122 15.79 12.64 -10.07
N LEU A 123 15.22 13.64 -9.39
CA LEU A 123 15.89 14.93 -9.19
C LEU A 123 17.22 14.75 -8.44
N VAL A 124 17.22 13.96 -7.36
CA VAL A 124 18.45 13.67 -6.61
C VAL A 124 19.45 12.87 -7.46
N ALA A 125 18.98 11.91 -8.25
CA ALA A 125 19.83 11.16 -9.17
C ALA A 125 20.47 12.05 -10.25
N ILE A 126 19.69 12.98 -10.82
CA ILE A 126 20.18 13.96 -11.81
C ILE A 126 21.21 14.89 -11.18
N LEU A 127 20.92 15.45 -10.01
CA LEU A 127 21.87 16.27 -9.25
C LEU A 127 23.16 15.50 -8.97
N ALA A 128 23.07 14.29 -8.42
CA ALA A 128 24.25 13.47 -8.14
C ALA A 128 25.06 13.14 -9.40
N ALA A 129 24.40 12.97 -10.56
CA ALA A 129 25.03 12.64 -11.83
C ALA A 129 25.74 13.85 -12.47
N LEU A 130 25.24 15.06 -12.23
CA LEU A 130 25.77 16.30 -12.78
C LEU A 130 26.77 17.01 -11.85
N ILE A 131 26.65 16.83 -10.52
CA ILE A 131 27.56 17.45 -9.56
C ILE A 131 28.97 16.86 -9.74
N PRO A 132 30.03 17.70 -9.82
CA PRO A 132 31.40 17.27 -10.05
C PRO A 132 32.09 16.77 -8.78
N TRP A 133 31.52 15.76 -8.12
CA TRP A 133 32.08 15.17 -6.90
C TRP A 133 33.11 14.07 -7.17
N ALA A 134 33.17 13.52 -8.39
CA ALA A 134 34.11 12.47 -8.78
C ALA A 134 35.45 13.06 -9.24
N GLY A 135 36.22 13.62 -8.30
CA GLY A 135 37.54 14.21 -8.59
C GLY A 135 37.48 15.48 -9.45
N GLY A 136 36.45 16.31 -9.26
CA GLY A 136 36.23 17.54 -10.02
C GLY A 136 35.56 17.34 -11.38
N ARG A 137 35.21 16.09 -11.74
CA ARG A 137 34.39 15.77 -12.94
C ARG A 137 33.03 15.22 -12.52
N SER A 138 32.01 15.49 -13.32
CA SER A 138 30.70 14.88 -13.13
C SER A 138 30.73 13.42 -13.59
N PRO A 139 30.04 12.49 -12.91
CA PRO A 139 29.90 11.10 -13.37
C PRO A 139 29.40 10.99 -14.82
N VAL A 140 28.48 11.87 -15.23
CA VAL A 140 28.01 11.99 -16.63
C VAL A 140 29.16 12.32 -17.57
N GLY A 141 30.02 13.28 -17.20
CA GLY A 141 31.18 13.67 -18.00
C GLY A 141 32.21 12.55 -18.13
N ILE A 142 32.43 11.77 -17.06
CA ILE A 142 33.32 10.60 -17.10
C ILE A 142 32.77 9.55 -18.06
N TRP A 143 31.48 9.21 -17.94
CA TRP A 143 30.84 8.24 -18.84
C TRP A 143 30.85 8.74 -20.29
N ALA A 144 30.45 9.98 -20.53
CA ALA A 144 30.47 10.58 -21.87
C ALA A 144 31.86 10.51 -22.50
N HIS A 145 32.91 10.80 -21.74
CA HIS A 145 34.29 10.66 -22.19
C HIS A 145 34.63 9.21 -22.55
N THR A 146 34.27 8.24 -21.71
CA THR A 146 34.55 6.82 -21.99
C THR A 146 33.88 6.31 -23.26
N VAL A 147 32.61 6.67 -23.50
CA VAL A 147 31.92 6.17 -24.72
C VAL A 147 32.37 6.94 -25.96
N HIS A 148 32.74 8.22 -25.81
CA HIS A 148 33.38 8.97 -26.90
C HIS A 148 34.74 8.39 -27.28
N GLN A 149 35.57 8.02 -26.30
CA GLN A 149 36.84 7.31 -26.54
C GLN A 149 36.58 5.96 -27.24
N ALA A 150 35.56 5.20 -26.81
CA ALA A 150 35.19 3.96 -27.49
C ALA A 150 34.78 4.18 -28.97
N ARG A 151 34.12 5.31 -29.28
CA ARG A 151 33.77 5.70 -30.67
C ARG A 151 35.02 6.04 -31.49
N ALA A 152 35.97 6.75 -30.89
CA ALA A 152 37.19 7.19 -31.54
C ALA A 152 38.20 6.05 -31.76
N GLU A 153 38.35 5.15 -30.79
CA GLU A 153 39.40 4.12 -30.80
C GLU A 153 38.95 2.75 -31.33
N ALA A 154 37.70 2.34 -31.06
CA ALA A 154 37.22 1.01 -31.44
C ALA A 154 36.39 1.04 -32.72
N SER A 155 35.21 1.68 -32.65
CA SER A 155 34.34 1.94 -33.80
C SER A 155 33.05 2.62 -33.33
N ILE A 156 32.34 3.24 -34.28
CA ILE A 156 30.99 3.79 -34.06
C ILE A 156 30.03 2.71 -33.54
N GLY A 157 30.04 1.52 -34.14
CA GLY A 157 29.18 0.41 -33.73
C GLY A 157 29.44 -0.07 -32.31
N ALA A 158 30.72 -0.21 -31.93
CA ALA A 158 31.10 -0.62 -30.57
C ALA A 158 30.61 0.39 -29.52
N ALA A 159 30.74 1.69 -29.79
CA ALA A 159 30.26 2.74 -28.89
C ALA A 159 28.74 2.66 -28.67
N TYR A 160 27.97 2.42 -29.74
CA TYR A 160 26.52 2.22 -29.62
C TYR A 160 26.13 0.97 -28.84
N VAL A 161 26.83 -0.15 -29.05
CA VAL A 161 26.59 -1.38 -28.30
C VAL A 161 26.88 -1.17 -26.80
N ILE A 162 28.00 -0.53 -26.46
CA ILE A 162 28.37 -0.22 -25.07
C ILE A 162 27.31 0.67 -24.41
N ALA A 163 26.88 1.73 -25.10
CA ALA A 163 25.83 2.64 -24.61
C ALA A 163 24.49 1.90 -24.40
N ALA A 164 24.06 1.12 -25.39
CA ALA A 164 22.78 0.40 -25.35
C ALA A 164 22.77 -0.65 -24.23
N VAL A 165 23.85 -1.42 -24.07
CA VAL A 165 23.98 -2.42 -23.02
C VAL A 165 23.98 -1.76 -21.64
N ALA A 166 24.70 -0.65 -21.45
CA ALA A 166 24.72 0.08 -20.19
C ALA A 166 23.33 0.62 -19.81
N ILE A 167 22.60 1.20 -20.77
CA ILE A 167 21.23 1.68 -20.57
C ILE A 167 20.28 0.52 -20.23
N ALA A 168 20.33 -0.57 -21.00
CA ALA A 168 19.46 -1.74 -20.79
C ALA A 168 19.71 -2.39 -19.41
N ALA A 169 20.99 -2.52 -19.01
CA ALA A 169 21.37 -3.07 -17.71
C ALA A 169 20.88 -2.17 -16.57
N ALA A 170 21.11 -0.85 -16.66
CA ALA A 170 20.64 0.09 -15.66
C ALA A 170 19.11 0.12 -15.54
N TRP A 171 18.40 0.01 -16.67
CA TRP A 171 16.94 -0.05 -16.70
C TRP A 171 16.38 -1.34 -16.11
N GLY A 172 16.98 -2.49 -16.44
CA GLY A 172 16.63 -3.77 -15.82
C GLY A 172 16.81 -3.70 -14.30
N LEU A 173 17.94 -3.14 -13.86
CA LEU A 173 18.24 -2.98 -12.43
C LEU A 173 17.29 -2.02 -11.72
N ASP A 174 16.89 -0.92 -12.35
CA ASP A 174 15.91 0.03 -11.81
C ASP A 174 14.54 -0.63 -11.63
N ARG A 175 14.08 -1.39 -12.64
CA ARG A 175 12.81 -2.12 -12.56
C ARG A 175 12.79 -3.20 -11.49
N HIS A 176 13.89 -3.89 -11.27
CA HIS A 176 13.93 -4.97 -10.27
C HIS A 176 14.11 -4.47 -8.84
N THR A 177 14.80 -3.35 -8.65
CA THR A 177 15.28 -2.96 -7.32
C THR A 177 14.56 -1.74 -6.73
N GLY A 178 14.03 -0.83 -7.57
CA GLY A 178 13.38 0.41 -7.11
C GLY A 178 14.30 1.34 -6.28
N ARG A 179 15.61 1.11 -6.31
CA ARG A 179 16.61 1.83 -5.50
C ARG A 179 17.10 3.10 -6.21
N ALA A 180 17.62 4.06 -5.45
CA ALA A 180 18.13 5.32 -6.00
C ALA A 180 19.41 5.12 -6.82
N LEU A 181 20.21 4.11 -6.48
CA LEU A 181 21.46 3.78 -7.18
C LEU A 181 21.24 3.33 -8.65
N PRO A 182 20.36 2.35 -8.96
CA PRO A 182 20.03 2.02 -10.35
C PRO A 182 19.53 3.22 -11.15
N ARG A 183 18.73 4.10 -10.53
CA ARG A 183 18.20 5.30 -11.16
C ARG A 183 19.30 6.33 -11.47
N PHE A 184 20.27 6.49 -10.56
CA PHE A 184 21.48 7.27 -10.83
C PHE A 184 22.30 6.71 -11.99
N LEU A 185 22.47 5.38 -12.04
CA LEU A 185 23.18 4.73 -13.14
C LEU A 185 22.43 4.91 -14.47
N LEU A 186 21.10 4.78 -14.46
CA LEU A 186 20.25 5.01 -15.64
C LEU A 186 20.40 6.43 -16.16
N VAL A 187 20.31 7.43 -15.27
CA VAL A 187 20.45 8.85 -15.63
C VAL A 187 21.84 9.13 -16.17
N THR A 188 22.89 8.62 -15.51
CA THR A 188 24.28 8.80 -15.94
C THR A 188 24.51 8.15 -17.30
N ALA A 189 24.00 6.94 -17.50
CA ALA A 189 24.09 6.23 -18.76
C ALA A 189 23.34 6.95 -19.88
N LEU A 190 22.10 7.41 -19.65
CA LEU A 190 21.31 8.14 -20.64
C LEU A 190 21.96 9.47 -21.02
N LEU A 191 22.26 10.33 -20.04
CA LEU A 191 22.83 11.65 -20.31
C LEU A 191 24.23 11.56 -20.90
N GLY A 192 25.09 10.67 -20.40
CA GLY A 192 26.44 10.54 -20.94
C GLY A 192 26.49 9.85 -22.31
N SER A 193 25.51 8.99 -22.65
CA SER A 193 25.41 8.40 -23.99
C SER A 193 24.97 9.40 -25.07
N LEU A 194 24.39 10.56 -24.69
CA LEU A 194 24.13 11.64 -25.65
C LEU A 194 25.42 12.16 -26.30
N GLY A 195 26.56 12.06 -25.62
CA GLY A 195 27.86 12.45 -26.19
C GLY A 195 28.36 11.55 -27.34
N VAL A 196 27.70 10.41 -27.56
CA VAL A 196 27.98 9.47 -28.66
C VAL A 196 27.08 9.75 -29.86
N LEU A 197 25.89 10.32 -29.63
CA LEU A 197 24.96 10.65 -30.71
C LEU A 197 25.53 11.80 -31.52
N ASP A 198 26.00 11.47 -32.71
CA ASP A 198 26.24 12.44 -33.75
C ASP A 198 24.94 12.73 -34.48
N TRP A 199 24.63 14.02 -34.66
CA TRP A 199 23.50 14.43 -35.49
C TRP A 199 23.65 13.93 -36.92
N VAL A 200 24.89 13.78 -37.40
CA VAL A 200 25.16 13.23 -38.73
C VAL A 200 24.77 11.76 -38.80
N ASP A 201 25.09 10.94 -37.78
CA ASP A 201 24.71 9.52 -37.75
C ASP A 201 23.18 9.35 -37.71
N ALA A 202 22.49 10.20 -36.94
CA ALA A 202 21.03 10.20 -36.89
C ALA A 202 20.40 10.58 -38.25
N LEU A 203 20.96 11.59 -38.91
CA LEU A 203 20.54 11.99 -40.25
C LEU A 203 20.83 10.89 -41.28
N THR A 204 22.01 10.27 -41.23
CA THR A 204 22.39 9.17 -42.11
C THR A 204 21.51 7.94 -41.90
N LEU A 205 21.11 7.64 -40.66
CA LEU A 205 20.20 6.55 -40.35
C LEU A 205 18.76 6.86 -40.82
N LEU A 206 18.33 8.12 -40.74
CA LEU A 206 17.00 8.55 -41.20
C LEU A 206 16.90 8.67 -42.73
N THR A 207 17.99 9.13 -43.37
CA THR A 207 18.01 9.45 -44.81
C THR A 207 18.65 8.38 -45.68
N GLY A 208 19.41 7.45 -45.08
CA GLY A 208 20.18 6.42 -45.79
C GLY A 208 21.39 6.96 -46.58
N VAL A 209 21.71 8.25 -46.46
CA VAL A 209 22.79 8.88 -47.22
C VAL A 209 24.09 8.78 -46.43
N HIS A 210 24.99 7.91 -46.90
CA HIS A 210 26.37 7.82 -46.43
C HIS A 210 27.26 8.83 -47.21
N ARG A 211 28.21 9.47 -46.53
CA ARG A 211 29.25 10.30 -47.15
C ARG A 211 30.37 9.45 -47.73
#